data_AF-A0A959P4C7-F1
#
_entry.id   AF-A0A959P4C7-F1
#
_cell.length_a   1.000
_cell.length_b   1.000
_cell.length_c   1.000
_cell.angle_alpha   90.00
_cell.angle_beta   90.00
_cell.angle_gamma   90.00
#
_symmetry.space_group_name_H-M   'P 1'
#
loop_
_entity.id
_entity.type
_entity.pdbx_description
1 polymer ?
#
loop_
_entity_poly.entity_id
_entity_poly.type
_entity_poly.pdbx_seq_one_letter_code
_entity_poly.pdbx_strand_id
1 'polypeptide(L)' 'MRTVVFSLIFVFGCLVSVGQELNQKDEAGLKQGKWKKFYKNGKVRYEGEFKDDKPVGLFRYYYE' A
#
# COMPACT_ATOMS: atom_id res chain seq x y z
N MET A 1 1.39 -3.49 35.84
CA MET A 1 0.68 -4.16 34.73
C MET A 1 -0.03 -3.18 33.77
N ARG A 2 -0.46 -1.98 34.21
CA ARG A 2 -1.18 -1.02 33.33
C ARG A 2 -0.28 -0.19 32.41
N THR A 3 0.98 0.05 32.78
CA THR A 3 1.96 0.82 31.99
C THR A 3 2.58 0.02 30.83
N VAL A 4 2.82 -1.27 31.03
CA VAL A 4 3.38 -2.19 30.01
C VAL A 4 2.42 -2.36 28.83
N VAL A 5 1.11 -2.38 29.09
CA VAL A 5 0.06 -2.51 28.06
C VAL A 5 -0.03 -1.25 27.18
N PHE A 6 0.13 -0.06 27.76
CA PHE A 6 0.16 1.20 27.00
C PHE A 6 1.39 1.29 26.09
N SER A 7 2.56 0.84 26.56
CA SER A 7 3.78 0.78 25.74
C SER A 7 3.68 -0.23 24.59
N LEU A 8 3.01 -1.37 24.80
CA LEU A 8 2.77 -2.38 23.76
C LEU A 8 1.86 -1.87 22.62
N ILE A 9 0.83 -1.10 22.94
CA ILE A 9 -0.08 -0.50 21.95
C ILE A 9 0.65 0.58 21.13
N PHE A 10 1.55 1.34 21.75
CA PHE A 10 2.32 2.38 21.09
C PHE A 10 3.39 1.83 20.12
N VAL A 11 4.03 0.72 20.47
CA VAL A 11 4.98 0.01 19.59
C VAL A 11 4.26 -0.66 18.42
N PHE A 12 3.05 -1.19 18.63
CA PHE A 12 2.26 -1.82 17.57
C PHE A 12 1.76 -0.80 16.52
N GLY A 13 1.46 0.44 16.94
CA GLY A 13 1.06 1.53 16.03
C GLY A 13 2.21 2.03 15.13
N CYS A 14 3.46 2.01 15.60
CA CYS A 14 4.61 2.47 14.81
C CYS A 14 4.98 1.55 13.65
N LEU A 15 4.72 0.24 13.74
CA LEU A 15 5.02 -0.70 12.65
C LEU A 15 4.07 -0.58 11.45
N VAL A 16 2.86 -0.04 11.66
CA VAL A 16 1.86 0.15 10.58
C VAL A 16 2.25 1.30 9.63
N SER A 17 3.17 2.17 10.05
CA SER A 17 3.62 3.35 9.30
C SER A 17 5.01 3.19 8.64
N VAL A 18 5.58 1.98 8.56
CA VAL A 18 6.66 1.75 7.60
C VAL A 18 6.03 1.94 6.21
N GLY A 19 6.30 3.09 5.59
CA GLY A 19 5.65 3.55 4.37
C GLY A 19 5.60 2.43 3.34
N GLN A 20 4.38 1.97 3.01
CA GLN A 20 4.20 0.88 2.06
C GLN A 20 4.78 1.32 0.71
N GLU A 21 5.80 0.61 0.23
CA GLU A 21 6.39 0.87 -1.06
C GLU A 21 5.35 0.63 -2.16
N LEU A 22 5.22 1.61 -3.06
CA LEU A 22 4.26 1.54 -4.17
C LEU A 22 4.91 0.90 -5.40
N ASN A 23 4.07 0.29 -6.23
CA ASN A 23 4.44 -0.17 -7.57
C ASN A 23 5.54 -1.26 -7.59
N GLN A 24 5.61 -2.07 -6.53
CA GLN A 24 6.59 -3.14 -6.40
C GLN A 24 6.30 -4.31 -7.36
N LYS A 25 7.38 -4.99 -7.75
CA LYS A 25 7.38 -6.21 -8.53
C LYS A 25 8.28 -7.26 -7.87
N ASP A 26 7.92 -8.53 -7.97
CA ASP A 26 8.77 -9.63 -7.52
C ASP A 26 9.87 -9.98 -8.54
N GLU A 27 10.66 -11.02 -8.23
CA GLU A 27 11.74 -11.52 -9.09
C GLU A 27 11.24 -12.01 -10.45
N ALA A 28 9.98 -12.45 -10.55
CA ALA A 28 9.33 -12.82 -11.81
C ALA A 28 8.76 -11.60 -12.56
N GLY A 29 8.88 -10.40 -11.99
CA GLY A 29 8.38 -9.15 -12.56
C GLY A 29 6.89 -8.93 -12.37
N LEU A 30 6.23 -9.75 -11.55
CA LEU A 30 4.79 -9.68 -11.27
C LEU A 30 4.52 -8.65 -10.18
N LYS A 31 3.39 -7.97 -10.31
CA LYS A 31 3.02 -6.87 -9.40
C LYS A 31 2.58 -7.39 -8.05
N GLN A 32 3.09 -6.75 -7.00
CA GLN A 32 2.78 -7.09 -5.63
C GLN A 32 2.41 -5.83 -4.83
N GLY A 33 1.47 -5.97 -3.90
CA GLY A 33 1.10 -4.95 -2.93
C GLY A 33 0.45 -3.72 -3.56
N LYS A 34 0.61 -2.57 -2.89
CA LYS A 34 -0.06 -1.32 -3.26
C LYS A 34 0.49 -0.74 -4.56
N TRP A 35 -0.43 -0.32 -5.41
CA TRP A 35 -0.15 0.17 -6.74
C TRP A 35 -0.85 1.50 -6.97
N LYS A 36 -0.14 2.43 -7.62
CA LYS A 36 -0.63 3.75 -7.97
C LYS A 36 -0.07 4.16 -9.33
N LYS A 37 -0.96 4.42 -10.28
CA LYS A 37 -0.59 4.96 -11.59
C LYS A 37 -1.03 6.41 -11.68
N PHE A 38 -0.24 7.22 -12.38
CA PHE A 38 -0.48 8.64 -12.56
C PHE A 38 -0.79 8.97 -14.03
N TYR A 39 -1.55 10.04 -14.25
CA TYR A 39 -1.70 10.73 -15.52
C TYR A 39 -0.45 11.54 -15.86
N LYS A 40 -0.35 12.04 -17.10
CA LYS A 40 0.77 12.90 -17.53
C LYS A 40 0.88 14.18 -16.71
N ASN A 41 -0.26 14.70 -16.23
CA ASN A 41 -0.34 15.87 -15.37
C ASN A 41 0.05 15.60 -13.90
N GLY A 42 0.47 14.37 -13.55
CA GLY A 42 0.84 13.98 -12.20
C GLY A 42 -0.32 13.62 -11.26
N LYS A 43 -1.59 13.79 -11.68
CA LYS A 43 -2.75 13.32 -10.91
C LYS A 43 -2.80 11.80 -10.90
N VAL A 44 -3.34 11.21 -9.83
CA VAL A 44 -3.57 9.76 -9.75
C VAL A 44 -4.61 9.36 -10.79
N ARG A 45 -4.29 8.34 -11.57
CA ARG A 45 -5.19 7.69 -12.53
C ARG A 45 -5.92 6.52 -11.91
N TYR A 46 -5.19 5.67 -11.18
CA TYR A 46 -5.80 4.64 -10.35
C TYR A 46 -4.90 4.29 -9.17
N GLU A 47 -5.52 3.77 -8.12
CA GLU A 47 -4.85 3.09 -7.02
C GLU A 47 -5.59 1.81 -6.65
N GLY A 48 -4.84 0.81 -6.20
CA GLY A 48 -5.35 -0.51 -5.84
C GLY A 48 -4.25 -1.41 -5.30
N GLU A 49 -4.51 -2.70 -5.22
CA GLU A 49 -3.55 -3.70 -4.75
C GLU A 49 -3.45 -4.84 -5.76
N PHE A 50 -2.25 -5.39 -5.93
CA PHE A 50 -2.01 -6.55 -6.79
C PHE A 50 -1.40 -7.69 -5.98
N LYS A 51 -1.72 -8.91 -6.40
CA LYS A 51 -1.05 -10.14 -5.99
C LYS A 51 -0.80 -10.98 -7.22
N ASP A 52 0.46 -11.25 -7.54
CA ASP A 52 0.88 -12.03 -8.71
C ASP A 52 0.24 -11.49 -10.00
N ASP A 53 0.36 -10.17 -10.21
CA ASP A 53 -0.24 -9.44 -11.34
C ASP A 53 -1.78 -9.37 -11.39
N LYS A 54 -2.47 -9.99 -10.42
CA LYS A 54 -3.93 -9.97 -10.34
C LYS A 54 -4.41 -8.85 -9.42
N PRO A 55 -5.38 -8.01 -9.84
CA PRO A 55 -5.96 -6.99 -8.97
C PRO A 55 -6.71 -7.66 -7.82
N VAL A 56 -6.46 -7.19 -6.59
CA VAL A 56 -7.15 -7.66 -5.38
C VAL A 56 -7.69 -6.47 -4.60
N GLY A 57 -8.85 -6.66 -3.97
CA GLY A 57 -9.51 -5.64 -3.16
C GLY A 57 -10.09 -4.48 -3.96
N LEU A 58 -10.18 -3.31 -3.33
CA LEU A 58 -10.80 -2.13 -3.91
C LEU A 58 -9.84 -1.41 -4.84
N PHE A 59 -10.31 -1.13 -6.06
CA PHE A 59 -9.66 -0.20 -6.97
C PHE A 59 -10.42 1.11 -7.02
N ARG A 60 -9.68 2.21 -6.94
CA ARG A 60 -10.21 3.55 -7.21
C ARG A 60 -9.64 4.05 -8.52
N TYR A 61 -10.52 4.49 -9.39
CA TYR A 61 -10.20 5.12 -10.65
C TYR A 61 -10.63 6.57 -10.58
N TYR A 62 -9.79 7.45 -11.11
CA TYR A 62 -10.04 8.88 -11.15
C TYR A 62 -10.05 9.31 -12.60
N TYR A 63 -10.92 10.25 -12.93
CA TYR A 63 -10.96 10.89 -14.23
C TYR A 63 -10.03 12.12 -14.25
N GLU A 64 -9.52 12.47 -15.42
CA GLU A 64 -8.56 13.58 -15.59
C GLU A 64 -9.21 14.96 -15.51
#